data_AF-A0A520A8D6-F1
#
_entry.id   AF-A0A520A8D6-F1
#
_cell.length_a   1.000
_cell.length_b   1.000
_cell.length_c   1.000
_cell.angle_alpha   90.00
_cell.angle_beta   90.00
_cell.angle_gamma   90.00
#
_symmetry.space_group_name_H-M   'P 1'
#
loop_
_entity.id
_entity.type
_entity.pdbx_description
1 polymer ?
#
loop_
_entity_poly.entity_id
_entity_poly.type
_entity_poly.pdbx_seq_one_letter_code
_entity_poly.pdbx_strand_id
1 'polypeptide(L)'
;MINSAKNLSQNAKLHEVGIQFAHWNNPWPNGQGRWSFREQYKVGDLTSIKPKFDVRLELYDDTNSPNTILPTTYLTADLRLEWHKNNILVRRDLLGVIFSNPNNYDMNNNSTDAVFWQDIQPANPRIFLHGSMLNLGIPNLQTISTTNYTTIEFDYMPLIMQYLPGPPEGCTYDDAVIVGLDIYSSTRCADVVFSVKNIYLHGTN
;
A
#
# COMPACT_ATOMS: atom_id res chain seq x y z
N MET A 1 -5.96 -10.29 13.17
CA MET A 1 -4.51 -10.50 13.34
C MET A 1 -3.93 -9.26 13.99
N ILE A 2 -3.00 -9.40 14.94
CA ILE A 2 -2.28 -8.26 15.54
C ILE A 2 -0.91 -8.17 14.87
N ASN A 3 -0.59 -7.00 14.32
CA ASN A 3 0.71 -6.68 13.73
C ASN A 3 1.42 -5.67 14.63
N SER A 4 2.71 -5.90 14.88
CA SER A 4 3.50 -5.04 15.76
C SER A 4 4.90 -4.82 15.18
N ALA A 5 5.19 -3.59 14.80
CA ALA A 5 6.55 -3.14 14.54
C ALA A 5 7.04 -2.45 15.82
N LYS A 6 7.87 -3.15 16.60
CA LYS A 6 8.56 -2.59 17.76
C LYS A 6 9.96 -2.13 17.38
N ASN A 7 10.41 -1.04 17.96
CA ASN A 7 11.79 -0.62 17.94
C ASN A 7 12.54 -1.15 19.17
N LEU A 8 13.67 -1.83 18.94
CA LEU A 8 14.62 -2.23 19.98
C LEU A 8 16.09 -1.91 19.61
N SER A 9 16.40 -0.90 18.77
CA SER A 9 17.80 -0.41 18.70
C SER A 9 17.98 1.03 18.21
N GLN A 10 19.04 1.67 18.69
CA GLN A 10 19.42 3.09 18.53
C GLN A 10 19.76 3.56 17.09
N ASN A 11 19.55 2.75 16.04
CA ASN A 11 20.20 2.94 14.73
C ASN A 11 19.28 3.40 13.57
N ALA A 12 18.17 4.08 13.83
CA ALA A 12 17.33 4.73 12.78
C ALA A 12 16.80 3.80 11.65
N LYS A 13 16.83 2.47 11.83
CA LYS A 13 16.45 1.51 10.79
C LYS A 13 14.94 1.58 10.53
N LEU A 14 14.57 1.37 9.27
CA LEU A 14 13.17 1.19 8.86
C LEU A 14 12.68 -0.19 9.30
N HIS A 15 11.55 -0.24 10.00
CA HIS A 15 10.91 -1.47 10.45
C HIS A 15 9.54 -1.59 9.78
N GLU A 16 9.32 -2.69 9.06
CA GLU A 16 8.08 -2.97 8.36
C GLU A 16 7.48 -4.30 8.85
N VAL A 17 6.20 -4.28 9.23
CA VAL A 17 5.46 -5.47 9.67
C VAL A 17 4.06 -5.42 9.11
N GLY A 18 3.63 -6.50 8.47
CA GLY A 18 2.29 -6.56 7.91
C GLY A 18 1.92 -7.89 7.29
N ILE A 19 0.78 -7.85 6.61
CA ILE A 19 0.20 -8.96 5.88
C ILE A 19 0.43 -8.70 4.40
N GLN A 20 1.03 -9.67 3.73
CA GLN A 20 1.30 -9.62 2.31
C GLN A 20 0.48 -10.68 1.58
N PHE A 21 -0.39 -10.22 0.68
CA PHE A 21 -1.05 -11.07 -0.30
C PHE A 21 -0.23 -11.00 -1.58
N ALA A 22 0.55 -12.04 -1.85
CA ALA A 22 1.40 -12.09 -3.05
C ALA A 22 0.92 -13.17 -4.03
N HIS A 23 1.14 -12.88 -5.31
CA HIS A 23 1.09 -13.81 -6.43
C HIS A 23 2.23 -13.50 -7.40
N TRP A 24 2.60 -14.47 -8.24
CA TRP A 24 3.56 -14.27 -9.33
C TRP A 24 2.82 -14.31 -10.66
N ASN A 25 3.35 -13.68 -11.71
CA ASN A 25 2.82 -13.94 -13.05
C ASN A 25 2.95 -15.43 -13.38
N ASN A 26 1.84 -16.08 -13.70
CA ASN A 26 1.79 -17.47 -14.06
C ASN A 26 1.70 -17.59 -15.60
N PRO A 27 2.80 -17.93 -16.30
CA PRO A 27 2.82 -17.93 -17.77
C PRO A 27 2.00 -19.07 -18.40
N TRP A 28 1.35 -19.90 -17.58
CA TRP A 28 0.61 -21.07 -18.04
C TRP A 28 -0.85 -20.68 -18.35
N PRO A 29 -1.39 -21.02 -19.53
CA PRO A 29 -2.80 -20.81 -19.84
C PRO A 29 -3.63 -21.61 -18.84
N ASN A 30 -4.49 -20.94 -18.05
CA ASN A 30 -5.24 -21.47 -16.91
C ASN A 30 -4.45 -21.63 -15.61
N GLY A 31 -3.40 -20.83 -15.42
CA GLY A 31 -2.66 -20.76 -14.16
C GLY A 31 -3.53 -20.35 -12.97
N GLN A 32 -4.21 -21.31 -12.35
CA GLN A 32 -4.95 -21.09 -11.11
C GLN A 32 -3.98 -20.58 -10.04
N GLY A 33 -4.35 -19.47 -9.40
CA GLY A 33 -3.59 -18.95 -8.28
C GLY A 33 -3.72 -19.91 -7.11
N ARG A 34 -2.64 -20.62 -6.75
CA ARG A 34 -2.65 -21.59 -5.65
C ARG A 34 -2.48 -20.95 -4.26
N TRP A 35 -2.66 -19.64 -4.15
CA TRP A 35 -2.22 -18.86 -2.98
C TRP A 35 -3.22 -17.76 -2.62
N SER A 36 -2.77 -16.49 -2.63
CA SER A 36 -3.53 -15.33 -2.15
C SER A 36 -4.63 -14.85 -3.10
N PHE A 37 -4.53 -15.22 -4.38
CA PHE A 37 -5.47 -14.87 -5.45
C PHE A 37 -6.00 -16.16 -6.08
N ARG A 38 -7.26 -16.18 -6.49
CA ARG A 38 -7.90 -17.36 -7.13
C ARG A 38 -7.33 -17.64 -8.51
N GLU A 39 -6.97 -16.58 -9.22
CA GLU A 39 -6.41 -16.59 -10.56
C GLU A 39 -5.56 -15.33 -10.76
N GLN A 40 -5.00 -15.20 -11.94
CA GLN A 40 -4.27 -14.00 -12.33
C GLN A 40 -5.26 -12.92 -12.80
N TYR A 41 -5.22 -11.77 -12.13
CA TYR A 41 -6.03 -10.61 -12.50
C TYR A 41 -5.18 -9.58 -13.24
N LYS A 42 -5.67 -9.12 -14.39
CA LYS A 42 -5.05 -8.04 -15.15
C LYS A 42 -5.79 -6.74 -14.89
N VAL A 43 -5.08 -5.62 -14.91
CA VAL A 43 -5.68 -4.30 -14.68
C VAL A 43 -6.69 -3.96 -15.78
N GLY A 44 -6.40 -4.30 -17.04
CA GLY A 44 -7.29 -4.04 -18.18
C GLY A 44 -8.63 -4.79 -18.16
N ASP A 45 -8.71 -5.90 -17.41
CA ASP A 45 -9.95 -6.68 -17.26
C ASP A 45 -10.92 -6.09 -16.23
N LEU A 46 -10.50 -5.06 -15.47
CA LEU A 46 -11.20 -4.56 -14.30
C LEU A 46 -11.64 -3.10 -14.48
N THR A 47 -12.87 -2.80 -14.05
CA THR A 47 -13.40 -1.44 -13.90
C THR A 47 -13.16 -0.86 -12.51
N SER A 48 -12.97 -1.71 -11.49
CA SER A 48 -12.57 -1.29 -10.14
C SER A 48 -11.69 -2.31 -9.44
N ILE A 49 -10.84 -1.81 -8.53
CA ILE A 49 -9.98 -2.63 -7.66
C ILE A 49 -10.09 -2.07 -6.25
N LYS A 50 -10.89 -2.73 -5.40
CA LYS A 50 -11.28 -2.21 -4.09
C LYS A 50 -10.77 -3.07 -2.94
N PRO A 51 -9.74 -2.64 -2.18
CA PRO A 51 -9.47 -3.24 -0.89
C PRO A 51 -10.59 -2.88 0.08
N LYS A 52 -10.94 -3.82 0.95
CA LYS A 52 -11.82 -3.59 2.09
C LYS A 52 -11.27 -4.31 3.31
N PHE A 53 -11.04 -3.60 4.40
CA PHE A 53 -10.59 -4.19 5.64
C PHE A 53 -10.97 -3.36 6.86
N ASP A 54 -11.12 -4.03 8.00
CA ASP A 54 -11.33 -3.37 9.28
C ASP A 54 -9.99 -3.26 10.00
N VAL A 55 -9.62 -2.05 10.41
CA VAL A 55 -8.36 -1.77 11.11
C VAL A 55 -8.59 -1.00 12.40
N ARG A 56 -7.71 -1.18 13.38
CA ARG A 56 -7.60 -0.30 14.55
C ARG A 56 -6.14 -0.11 14.93
N LEU A 57 -5.79 1.10 15.37
CA LEU A 57 -4.50 1.43 15.94
C LEU A 57 -4.55 1.12 17.43
N GLU A 58 -3.74 0.18 17.92
CA GLU A 58 -3.74 -0.25 19.32
C GLU A 58 -2.66 0.44 20.15
N LEU A 59 -1.55 0.80 19.51
CA LEU A 59 -0.45 1.51 20.12
C LEU A 59 0.23 2.38 19.05
N TYR A 60 0.57 3.60 19.45
CA TYR A 60 1.55 4.43 18.79
C TYR A 60 2.34 5.15 19.89
N ASP A 61 3.65 4.98 19.91
CA ASP A 61 4.55 5.59 20.89
C ASP A 61 5.87 6.00 20.22
N ASP A 62 6.14 7.30 20.20
CA ASP A 62 7.36 7.92 19.69
C ASP A 62 8.18 8.63 20.78
N THR A 63 7.89 8.40 22.05
CA THR A 63 8.55 9.09 23.18
C THR A 63 10.06 8.87 23.21
N ASN A 64 10.55 7.76 22.65
CA ASN A 64 11.97 7.43 22.53
C ASN A 64 12.57 7.80 21.17
N SER A 65 11.82 8.50 20.31
CA SER A 65 12.32 8.92 19.00
C SER A 65 13.38 10.01 19.18
N PRO A 66 14.61 9.82 18.67
CA PRO A 66 15.62 10.86 18.72
C PRO A 66 15.19 12.06 17.88
N ASN A 67 15.28 13.28 18.42
CA ASN A 67 14.96 14.53 17.71
C ASN A 67 15.74 14.72 16.39
N THR A 68 16.80 13.94 16.16
CA THR A 68 17.66 13.99 14.97
C THR A 68 17.21 13.07 13.83
N ILE A 69 16.26 12.17 14.07
CA ILE A 69 15.76 11.23 13.06
C ILE A 69 14.31 11.59 12.77
N LEU A 70 13.96 11.67 11.48
CA LEU A 70 12.58 11.86 11.05
C LEU A 70 11.74 10.64 11.52
N PRO A 71 10.78 10.82 12.44
CA PRO A 71 9.91 9.73 12.89
C PRO A 71 8.85 9.48 11.82
N THR A 72 9.22 8.87 10.70
CA THR A 72 8.25 8.50 9.68
C THR A 72 7.58 7.19 10.09
N THR A 73 6.39 7.32 10.67
CA THR A 73 5.53 6.19 11.01
C THR A 73 4.21 6.30 10.28
N TYR A 74 3.84 5.26 9.54
CA TYR A 74 2.57 5.20 8.83
C TYR A 74 2.07 3.76 8.68
N LEU A 75 0.76 3.63 8.46
CA LEU A 75 0.13 2.40 8.01
C LEU A 75 -0.39 2.59 6.59
N THR A 76 -0.12 1.62 5.72
CA THR A 76 -0.42 1.71 4.29
C THR A 76 -1.08 0.43 3.76
N ALA A 77 -1.85 0.60 2.69
CA ALA A 77 -2.30 -0.48 1.82
C ALA A 77 -1.68 -0.28 0.43
N ASP A 78 -0.85 -1.24 0.00
CA ASP A 78 -0.04 -1.13 -1.20
C ASP A 78 -0.49 -2.10 -2.26
N LEU A 79 -0.87 -1.59 -3.43
CA LEU A 79 -1.13 -2.39 -4.62
C LEU A 79 0.16 -2.52 -5.43
N ARG A 80 0.52 -3.76 -5.78
CA ARG A 80 1.70 -4.07 -6.60
C ARG A 80 1.28 -4.59 -7.95
N LEU A 81 1.87 -4.01 -9.00
CA LEU A 81 1.62 -4.35 -10.39
C LEU A 81 2.92 -4.77 -11.06
N GLU A 82 2.84 -5.76 -11.94
CA GLU A 82 3.90 -6.11 -12.86
C GLU A 82 3.43 -5.99 -14.30
N TRP A 83 4.24 -5.33 -15.14
CA TRP A 83 4.01 -5.24 -16.57
C TRP A 83 4.77 -6.34 -17.30
N HIS A 84 4.06 -7.10 -18.13
CA HIS A 84 4.62 -8.24 -18.85
C HIS A 84 4.39 -8.11 -20.35
N LYS A 85 5.47 -7.97 -21.13
CA LYS A 85 5.40 -7.97 -22.59
C LYS A 85 5.83 -9.33 -23.11
N ASN A 86 4.95 -10.05 -23.80
CA ASN A 86 5.21 -11.42 -24.27
C ASN A 86 5.74 -12.35 -23.15
N ASN A 87 5.13 -12.28 -21.96
CA ASN A 87 5.53 -13.01 -20.76
C ASN A 87 6.91 -12.63 -20.17
N ILE A 88 7.52 -11.53 -20.62
CA ILE A 88 8.75 -10.99 -20.04
C ILE A 88 8.37 -9.81 -19.15
N LEU A 89 8.79 -9.85 -17.89
CA LEU A 89 8.66 -8.73 -16.96
C LEU A 89 9.45 -7.52 -17.48
N VAL A 90 8.79 -6.38 -17.66
CA VAL A 90 9.42 -5.14 -18.15
C VAL A 90 9.38 -3.99 -17.15
N ARG A 91 8.42 -3.96 -16.22
CA ARG A 91 8.31 -2.90 -15.19
C ARG A 91 7.55 -3.40 -13.97
N ARG A 92 7.93 -2.93 -12.78
CA ARG A 92 7.16 -3.10 -11.54
C ARG A 92 6.68 -1.75 -11.05
N ASP A 93 5.40 -1.66 -10.71
CA ASP A 93 4.81 -0.45 -10.13
C ASP A 93 4.25 -0.77 -8.74
N LEU A 94 4.31 0.21 -7.84
CA LEU A 94 3.69 0.16 -6.52
C LEU A 94 2.91 1.46 -6.27
N LEU A 95 1.68 1.31 -5.81
CA LEU A 95 0.82 2.40 -5.39
C LEU A 95 0.32 2.12 -3.96
N GLY A 96 0.89 2.85 -3.01
CA GLY A 96 0.52 2.81 -1.60
C GLY A 96 -0.50 3.89 -1.25
N VAL A 97 -1.44 3.55 -0.38
CA VAL A 97 -2.40 4.50 0.19
C VAL A 97 -2.28 4.45 1.71
N ILE A 98 -1.76 5.54 2.26
CA ILE A 98 -1.56 5.71 3.69
C ILE A 98 -2.90 6.04 4.33
N PHE A 99 -3.40 5.14 5.16
CA PHE A 99 -4.63 5.30 5.93
C PHE A 99 -4.38 5.67 7.39
N SER A 100 -3.11 5.74 7.82
CA SER A 100 -2.70 6.23 9.14
C SER A 100 -1.35 6.92 9.03
N ASN A 101 -1.31 8.19 9.43
CA ASN A 101 -0.09 8.99 9.52
C ASN A 101 -0.10 9.75 10.85
N PRO A 102 0.27 9.11 11.98
CA PRO A 102 0.17 9.70 13.32
C PRO A 102 1.01 10.97 13.50
N ASN A 103 2.16 11.05 12.82
CA ASN A 103 3.04 12.23 12.85
C ASN A 103 2.58 13.35 11.91
N ASN A 104 1.55 13.12 11.10
CA ASN A 104 1.12 14.02 10.02
C ASN A 104 2.31 14.48 9.14
N TYR A 105 3.22 13.54 8.86
CA TYR A 105 4.43 13.84 8.10
C TYR A 105 4.13 13.83 6.60
N ASP A 106 4.86 14.63 5.82
CA ASP A 106 4.78 14.64 4.37
C ASP A 106 6.19 14.54 3.79
N MET A 107 6.52 13.42 3.15
CA MET A 107 7.90 13.18 2.68
C MET A 107 8.16 13.82 1.31
N ASN A 108 7.14 14.31 0.60
CA ASN A 108 7.33 15.04 -0.67
C ASN A 108 7.49 16.57 -0.45
N ASN A 109 7.19 17.07 0.75
CA ASN A 109 7.21 18.49 1.15
C ASN A 109 6.24 19.39 0.35
N ASN A 110 5.10 18.86 -0.07
CA ASN A 110 4.02 19.55 -0.78
C ASN A 110 2.67 19.21 -0.14
N SER A 111 2.32 19.97 0.90
CA SER A 111 1.07 19.82 1.63
C SER A 111 -0.22 20.12 0.84
N THR A 112 -0.11 20.41 -0.46
CA THR A 112 -1.25 20.76 -1.33
C THR A 112 -1.66 19.63 -2.26
N ASP A 113 -0.83 18.60 -2.42
CA ASP A 113 -1.17 17.41 -3.19
C ASP A 113 -1.34 16.18 -2.29
N ALA A 114 -1.88 15.11 -2.86
CA ALA A 114 -2.10 13.89 -2.10
C ALA A 114 -0.87 12.96 -2.09
N VAL A 115 0.28 13.37 -2.64
CA VAL A 115 1.47 12.52 -2.71
C VAL A 115 2.23 12.63 -1.39
N PHE A 116 2.33 11.53 -0.65
CA PHE A 116 3.16 11.48 0.56
C PHE A 116 4.64 11.30 0.20
N TRP A 117 4.92 10.44 -0.76
CA TRP A 117 6.28 10.15 -1.22
C TRP A 117 6.23 9.53 -2.62
N GLN A 118 7.23 9.78 -3.44
CA GLN A 118 7.41 9.08 -4.71
C GLN A 118 8.90 8.98 -5.06
N ASP A 119 9.27 7.95 -5.81
CA ASP A 119 10.59 7.89 -6.41
C ASP A 119 10.77 9.02 -7.46
N ILE A 120 11.99 9.54 -7.56
CA ILE A 120 12.35 10.54 -8.57
C ILE A 120 12.90 9.80 -9.80
N GLN A 121 12.17 9.83 -10.92
CA GLN A 121 12.53 9.18 -12.19
C GLN A 121 12.88 7.68 -12.09
N PRO A 122 12.03 6.84 -11.47
CA PRO A 122 12.33 5.43 -11.27
C PRO A 122 12.16 4.58 -12.53
N ALA A 123 13.00 3.55 -12.66
CA ALA A 123 12.72 2.42 -13.56
C ALA A 123 11.52 1.59 -13.07
N ASN A 124 11.27 1.55 -11.76
CA ASN A 124 10.15 0.86 -11.12
C ASN A 124 9.37 1.87 -10.25
N PRO A 125 8.35 2.54 -10.81
CA PRO A 125 7.55 3.54 -10.12
C PRO A 125 6.99 3.07 -8.78
N ARG A 126 7.26 3.85 -7.73
CA ARG A 126 6.61 3.70 -6.43
C ARG A 126 6.11 5.04 -5.97
N ILE A 127 4.86 5.07 -5.55
CA ILE A 127 4.18 6.27 -5.06
C ILE A 127 3.33 5.89 -3.85
N PHE A 128 3.42 6.69 -2.81
CA PHE A 128 2.57 6.61 -1.62
C PHE A 128 1.71 7.86 -1.57
N LEU A 129 0.42 7.68 -1.32
CA LEU A 129 -0.57 8.74 -1.27
C LEU A 129 -1.11 8.91 0.14
N HIS A 130 -1.35 10.15 0.55
CA HIS A 130 -2.12 10.49 1.74
C HIS A 130 -3.60 10.15 1.51
N GLY A 131 -4.10 9.05 2.07
CA GLY A 131 -5.48 8.59 1.86
C GLY A 131 -6.53 9.65 2.17
N SER A 132 -6.33 10.43 3.24
CA SER A 132 -7.24 11.51 3.65
C SER A 132 -7.30 12.69 2.67
N MET A 133 -6.34 12.82 1.76
CA MET A 133 -6.30 13.90 0.76
C MET A 133 -6.91 13.49 -0.58
N LEU A 134 -7.25 12.21 -0.78
CA LEU A 134 -7.73 11.69 -2.07
C LEU A 134 -9.22 11.98 -2.34
N ASN A 135 -9.95 12.62 -1.41
CA ASN A 135 -11.40 12.81 -1.49
C ASN A 135 -12.18 11.48 -1.75
N LEU A 136 -11.64 10.36 -1.27
CA LEU A 136 -12.24 9.01 -1.38
C LEU A 136 -12.92 8.56 -0.09
N GLY A 137 -13.02 9.44 0.91
CA GLY A 137 -13.60 9.09 2.22
C GLY A 137 -12.73 8.15 3.06
N ILE A 138 -11.44 7.98 2.71
CA ILE A 138 -10.50 7.16 3.48
C ILE A 138 -10.20 7.88 4.80
N PRO A 139 -10.54 7.29 5.95
CA PRO A 139 -10.28 7.92 7.23
C PRO A 139 -8.77 7.89 7.53
N ASN A 140 -8.24 8.98 8.11
CA ASN A 140 -6.89 9.00 8.67
C ASN A 140 -6.95 8.46 10.10
N LEU A 141 -6.55 7.20 10.28
CA LEU A 141 -6.58 6.50 11.56
C LEU A 141 -5.45 7.01 12.47
N GLN A 142 -5.73 8.03 13.27
CA GLN A 142 -4.78 8.58 14.26
C GLN A 142 -5.15 8.23 15.71
N THR A 143 -6.40 7.84 15.96
CA THR A 143 -6.89 7.58 17.31
C THR A 143 -6.59 6.14 17.74
N ILE A 144 -5.89 5.99 18.87
CA ILE A 144 -5.67 4.69 19.51
C ILE A 144 -7.01 4.15 20.05
N SER A 145 -7.35 2.90 19.72
CA SER A 145 -8.53 2.22 20.23
C SER A 145 -8.28 0.73 20.47
N THR A 146 -8.68 0.26 21.65
CA THR A 146 -8.63 -1.16 22.03
C THR A 146 -9.92 -1.92 21.71
N THR A 147 -10.97 -1.23 21.24
CA THR A 147 -12.30 -1.82 20.99
C THR A 147 -12.82 -1.57 19.59
N ASN A 148 -12.69 -0.34 19.07
CA ASN A 148 -13.38 0.09 17.87
C ASN A 148 -12.50 -0.15 16.64
N TYR A 149 -13.12 -0.69 15.59
CA TYR A 149 -12.51 -0.84 14.28
C TYR A 149 -13.04 0.23 13.34
N THR A 150 -12.18 0.69 12.45
CA THR A 150 -12.50 1.59 11.34
C THR A 150 -12.39 0.80 10.05
N THR A 151 -13.42 0.85 9.21
CA THR A 151 -13.37 0.22 7.88
C THR A 151 -12.63 1.13 6.91
N ILE A 152 -11.63 0.57 6.21
CA ILE A 152 -10.96 1.19 5.07
C ILE A 152 -11.51 0.53 3.81
N GLU A 153 -12.02 1.35 2.89
CA GLU A 153 -12.52 0.94 1.58
C GLU A 153 -12.32 2.09 0.59
N PHE A 154 -11.71 1.80 -0.56
CA PHE A 154 -11.50 2.77 -1.64
C PHE A 154 -11.24 2.04 -2.97
N ASP A 155 -11.08 2.77 -4.07
CA ASP A 155 -10.82 2.20 -5.40
C ASP A 155 -9.45 2.64 -5.92
N TYR A 156 -8.60 1.67 -6.29
CA TYR A 156 -7.30 1.96 -6.88
C TYR A 156 -7.39 2.38 -8.35
N MET A 157 -8.46 2.05 -9.10
CA MET A 157 -8.49 2.33 -10.54
C MET A 157 -8.31 3.81 -10.88
N PRO A 158 -9.03 4.76 -10.27
CA PRO A 158 -8.79 6.19 -10.48
C PRO A 158 -7.36 6.62 -10.10
N LEU A 159 -6.81 6.01 -9.05
CA LEU A 159 -5.48 6.36 -8.53
C LEU A 159 -4.36 5.84 -9.45
N ILE A 160 -4.49 4.63 -10.01
CA ILE A 160 -3.59 4.08 -11.02
C ILE A 160 -3.53 5.03 -12.22
N MET A 161 -4.69 5.43 -12.74
CA MET A 161 -4.79 6.28 -13.93
C MET A 161 -4.23 7.70 -13.69
N GLN A 162 -4.33 8.20 -12.47
CA GLN A 162 -3.92 9.56 -12.13
C GLN A 162 -2.44 9.66 -11.71
N TYR A 163 -1.93 8.69 -10.94
CA TYR A 163 -0.65 8.81 -10.24
C TYR A 163 0.45 7.88 -10.74
N LEU A 164 0.11 6.76 -11.37
CA LEU A 164 1.13 5.90 -11.99
C LEU A 164 1.41 6.36 -13.43
N PRO A 165 2.64 6.20 -13.93
CA PRO A 165 2.90 6.43 -15.33
C PRO A 165 2.09 5.43 -16.16
N GLY A 166 1.69 5.86 -17.35
CA GLY A 166 1.00 4.99 -18.30
C GLY A 166 1.81 3.73 -18.65
N PRO A 167 1.18 2.80 -19.41
CA PRO A 167 1.83 1.57 -19.85
C PRO A 167 3.26 1.79 -20.42
N PRO A 168 4.24 0.92 -20.11
CA PRO A 168 5.54 0.91 -20.78
C PRO A 168 5.38 0.76 -22.30
N GLU A 169 6.43 1.08 -23.05
CA GLU A 169 6.39 1.05 -24.51
C GLU A 169 5.95 -0.30 -25.09
N GLY A 170 4.84 -0.26 -25.84
CA GLY A 170 4.23 -1.44 -26.47
C GLY A 170 3.58 -2.41 -25.49
N CYS A 171 3.13 -1.91 -24.33
CA CYS A 171 2.21 -2.60 -23.42
C CYS A 171 0.85 -1.86 -23.38
N THR A 172 -0.20 -2.56 -22.98
CA THR A 172 -1.50 -1.98 -22.56
C THR A 172 -1.83 -2.40 -21.13
N TYR A 173 -2.90 -1.88 -20.53
CA TYR A 173 -3.33 -2.34 -19.20
C TYR A 173 -3.68 -3.85 -19.14
N ASP A 174 -3.88 -4.51 -20.28
CA ASP A 174 -4.05 -5.98 -20.35
C ASP A 174 -2.73 -6.75 -20.10
N ASP A 175 -1.60 -6.04 -20.14
CA ASP A 175 -0.27 -6.55 -19.82
C ASP A 175 0.15 -6.25 -18.38
N ALA A 176 -0.65 -5.47 -17.63
CA ALA A 176 -0.42 -5.17 -16.22
C ALA A 176 -1.13 -6.20 -15.35
N VAL A 177 -0.35 -7.00 -14.61
CA VAL A 177 -0.82 -8.04 -13.70
C VAL A 177 -0.81 -7.54 -12.27
N ILE A 178 -1.90 -7.74 -11.53
CA ILE A 178 -1.94 -7.50 -10.09
C ILE A 178 -1.20 -8.65 -9.39
N VAL A 179 -0.08 -8.32 -8.76
CA VAL A 179 0.79 -9.32 -8.10
C VAL A 179 0.76 -9.23 -6.57
N GLY A 180 0.16 -8.19 -6.01
CA GLY A 180 -0.09 -8.21 -4.59
C GLY A 180 -0.83 -7.02 -4.01
N LEU A 181 -1.30 -7.25 -2.79
CA LEU A 181 -1.83 -6.25 -1.86
C LEU A 181 -1.12 -6.44 -0.53
N ASP A 182 -0.48 -5.39 -0.02
CA ASP A 182 0.26 -5.46 1.23
C ASP A 182 -0.36 -4.46 2.22
N ILE A 183 -0.73 -4.92 3.42
CA ILE A 183 -1.23 -4.05 4.51
C ILE A 183 -0.22 -4.11 5.64
N TYR A 184 0.52 -3.03 5.85
CA TYR A 184 1.65 -3.03 6.78
C TYR A 184 1.87 -1.68 7.46
N SER A 185 2.62 -1.73 8.56
CA SER A 185 3.19 -0.55 9.20
C SER A 185 4.62 -0.34 8.71
N SER A 186 5.00 0.90 8.44
CA SER A 186 6.39 1.33 8.26
C SER A 186 6.73 2.30 9.38
N THR A 187 7.77 2.03 10.16
CA THR A 187 8.18 2.89 11.28
C THR A 187 9.67 3.17 11.28
N ARG A 188 10.02 4.37 11.73
CA ARG A 188 11.37 4.75 12.16
C ARG A 188 11.26 5.34 13.55
N CYS A 189 11.95 4.74 14.52
CA CYS A 189 12.06 5.25 15.88
C CYS A 189 10.73 5.42 16.66
N ALA A 190 9.68 4.70 16.27
CA ALA A 190 8.43 4.61 17.01
C ALA A 190 7.95 3.16 17.10
N ASP A 191 7.21 2.86 18.17
CA ASP A 191 6.46 1.63 18.33
C ASP A 191 5.06 1.81 17.75
N VAL A 192 4.63 0.86 16.92
CA VAL A 192 3.26 0.82 16.44
C VAL A 192 2.69 -0.59 16.54
N VAL A 193 1.44 -0.67 16.98
CA VAL A 193 0.65 -1.90 16.99
C VAL A 193 -0.68 -1.60 16.34
N PHE A 194 -1.05 -2.41 15.35
CA PHE A 194 -2.36 -2.33 14.73
C PHE A 194 -2.96 -3.72 14.57
N SER A 195 -4.28 -3.78 14.66
CA SER A 195 -5.04 -4.99 14.37
C SER A 195 -5.80 -4.81 13.07
N VAL A 196 -5.83 -5.88 12.29
CA VAL A 196 -6.58 -5.95 11.04
C VAL A 196 -7.39 -7.24 10.98
N LYS A 197 -8.61 -7.14 10.42
CA LYS A 197 -9.52 -8.27 10.18
C LYS A 197 -10.39 -8.00 8.95
N ASN A 198 -11.14 -9.02 8.53
CA ASN A 198 -12.11 -8.90 7.44
C ASN A 198 -11.47 -8.32 6.17
N ILE A 199 -10.33 -8.86 5.75
CA ILE A 199 -9.56 -8.35 4.61
C ILE A 199 -10.10 -8.96 3.32
N TYR A 200 -10.45 -8.09 2.38
CA TYR A 200 -10.92 -8.45 1.06
C TYR A 200 -10.24 -7.57 0.01
N LEU A 201 -10.03 -8.12 -1.17
CA LEU A 201 -9.69 -7.37 -2.38
C LEU A 201 -10.72 -7.77 -3.44
N HIS A 202 -11.56 -6.83 -3.85
CA HIS A 202 -12.62 -7.05 -4.82
C HIS A 202 -12.28 -6.37 -6.14
N GLY A 203 -12.20 -7.15 -7.21
CA GLY A 203 -12.21 -6.65 -8.59
C GLY A 203 -13.63 -6.72 -9.17
N THR A 204 -14.04 -5.71 -9.93
CA THR A 204 -15.25 -5.77 -10.76
C THR A 204 -14.88 -5.58 -12.22
N ASN A 205 -15.64 -6.19 -13.11
CA ASN A 205 -15.47 -6.11 -14.56
C ASN A 205 -16.67 -5.34 -15.13
#